data_AF-A0A442MF89-F1
#
_entry.id   AF-A0A442MF89-F1
#
_cell.length_a   1.000
_cell.length_b   1.000
_cell.length_c   1.000
_cell.angle_alpha   90.00
_cell.angle_beta   90.00
_cell.angle_gamma   90.00
#
_symmetry.space_group_name_H-M   'P 1'
#
loop_
_entity.id
_entity.type
_entity.pdbx_description
1 polymer ?
#
loop_
_entity_poly.entity_id
_entity_poly.type
_entity_poly.pdbx_seq_one_letter_code
_entity_poly.pdbx_strand_id
1 'polypeptide(L)'
;MPQHSAQEQYLLELINAERAKAGVQPLAFDNDLSEAAEGHSKWMLATDTFSHTGSGGSTPTQRMKAAGYTLAGSWATGENIAWATTRSPTGYNDEILLLHNNLMNSPGHRANILNGNFREVGLGFEVGDYRGRSSGFVAENFAKTGSDLFLTGVAFDDKDGDRSYDPGEGLSGLTITAKSSTGTTFTTKTMTAGGYDLALKPGTYTVTFSGAGIEASTRTVSVGSKNVKLDLVDPKLGAVAAVHDEPAAVSDPAPQQDPTPTAQAEPAPTTQPVSGQPASGQPVSGSEWLANFFGKQGANFRSGQTLAEHEEGEGTPGTAKESGAQVALEGDNIVFPQLGNARGQLDDAIEQVRDSVSTALATAGDPKPSFDWAEYAHTQAGDADALAAKLIEQLSAHNNSVIADQAA
;
A
#
# COMPACT_ATOMS: atom_id res chain seq x y z
N MET A 1 12.11 15.20 -21.85
CA MET A 1 11.57 14.01 -21.17
C MET A 1 10.42 14.51 -20.34
N PRO A 2 9.23 13.90 -20.41
CA PRO A 2 8.23 14.16 -19.38
C PRO A 2 8.89 13.81 -18.04
N GLN A 3 8.67 14.67 -17.06
CA GLN A 3 9.28 14.56 -15.75
C GLN A 3 8.22 13.89 -14.87
N HIS A 4 8.48 12.69 -14.35
CA HIS A 4 7.52 12.03 -13.45
C HIS A 4 7.18 12.95 -12.28
N SER A 5 5.88 13.05 -11.99
CA SER A 5 5.37 13.83 -10.88
C SER A 5 5.82 13.22 -9.54
N ALA A 6 5.71 14.00 -8.46
CA ALA A 6 5.98 13.48 -7.12
C ALA A 6 5.01 12.34 -6.75
N GLN A 7 3.77 12.41 -7.25
CA GLN A 7 2.74 11.38 -7.05
C GLN A 7 3.08 10.07 -7.77
N GLU A 8 3.56 10.15 -9.02
CA GLU A 8 4.01 8.97 -9.75
C GLU A 8 5.27 8.35 -9.14
N GLN A 9 6.21 9.18 -8.68
CA GLN A 9 7.36 8.69 -7.93
C GLN A 9 6.90 7.94 -6.67
N TYR A 10 5.99 8.55 -5.88
CA TYR A 10 5.47 7.90 -4.68
C TYR A 10 4.77 6.58 -4.98
N LEU A 11 3.99 6.50 -6.05
CA LEU A 11 3.38 5.26 -6.50
C LEU A 11 4.43 4.20 -6.89
N LEU A 12 5.52 4.59 -7.57
CA LEU A 12 6.63 3.67 -7.86
C LEU A 12 7.28 3.15 -6.58
N GLU A 13 7.46 4.00 -5.56
CA GLU A 13 8.01 3.59 -4.27
C GLU A 13 7.11 2.59 -3.54
N LEU A 14 5.79 2.81 -3.53
CA LEU A 14 4.81 1.84 -3.01
C LEU A 14 4.90 0.49 -3.75
N ILE A 15 4.92 0.52 -5.09
CA ILE A 15 5.07 -0.67 -5.93
C ILE A 15 6.37 -1.42 -5.60
N ASN A 16 7.49 -0.70 -5.54
CA ASN A 16 8.80 -1.30 -5.29
C ASN A 16 8.96 -1.82 -3.86
N ALA A 17 8.29 -1.22 -2.88
CA ALA A 17 8.22 -1.73 -1.51
C ALA A 17 7.50 -3.09 -1.46
N GLU A 18 6.36 -3.23 -2.15
CA GLU A 18 5.64 -4.51 -2.26
C GLU A 18 6.44 -5.57 -3.03
N ARG A 19 7.14 -5.16 -4.08
CA ARG A 19 8.04 -6.04 -4.85
C ARG A 19 9.22 -6.54 -4.01
N ALA A 20 9.79 -5.69 -3.16
CA ALA A 20 10.84 -6.06 -2.22
C ALA A 20 10.33 -7.10 -1.20
N LYS A 21 9.14 -6.88 -0.61
CA LYS A 21 8.48 -7.85 0.30
C LYS A 21 8.25 -9.21 -0.38
N ALA A 22 7.95 -9.22 -1.67
CA ALA A 22 7.77 -10.44 -2.46
C ALA A 22 9.07 -11.06 -2.99
N GLY A 23 10.24 -10.45 -2.75
CA GLY A 23 11.53 -10.97 -3.23
C GLY A 23 11.74 -10.84 -4.75
N VAL A 24 10.98 -9.97 -5.42
CA VAL A 24 11.11 -9.70 -6.87
C VAL A 24 11.85 -8.39 -7.12
N GLN A 25 12.49 -8.27 -8.29
CA GLN A 25 13.34 -7.13 -8.62
C GLN A 25 12.54 -5.82 -8.69
N PRO A 26 13.12 -4.67 -8.34
CA PRO A 26 12.46 -3.37 -8.50
C PRO A 26 12.21 -3.06 -9.98
N LEU A 27 11.20 -2.23 -10.23
CA LEU A 27 10.91 -1.66 -11.55
C LEU A 27 11.61 -0.30 -11.66
N ALA A 28 12.15 -0.04 -12.84
CA ALA A 28 12.65 1.27 -13.26
C ALA A 28 11.57 2.01 -14.06
N PHE A 29 11.59 3.34 -14.06
CA PHE A 29 10.71 4.07 -14.97
C PHE A 29 11.15 3.90 -16.43
N ASP A 30 10.16 3.86 -17.34
CA ASP A 30 10.36 4.09 -18.76
C ASP A 30 9.42 5.20 -19.26
N ASN A 31 9.99 6.14 -20.03
CA ASN A 31 9.26 7.33 -20.49
C ASN A 31 8.21 7.01 -21.54
N ASP A 32 8.44 6.03 -22.41
CA ASP A 32 7.49 5.66 -23.46
C ASP A 32 6.29 4.91 -22.83
N LEU A 33 6.56 4.07 -21.82
CA LEU A 33 5.50 3.44 -21.03
C LEU A 33 4.68 4.48 -20.25
N SER A 34 5.34 5.51 -19.70
CA SER A 34 4.69 6.58 -18.92
C SER A 34 3.80 7.43 -19.82
N GLU A 35 4.27 7.83 -21.00
CA GLU A 35 3.45 8.52 -22.02
C GLU A 35 2.20 7.69 -22.38
N ALA A 36 2.35 6.37 -22.57
CA ALA A 36 1.22 5.49 -22.84
C ALA A 36 0.24 5.39 -21.66
N ALA A 37 0.73 5.42 -20.42
CA ALA A 37 -0.09 5.35 -19.21
C ALA A 37 -0.85 6.66 -18.98
N GLU A 38 -0.15 7.79 -19.01
CA GLU A 38 -0.75 9.13 -18.89
C GLU A 38 -1.80 9.37 -19.99
N GLY A 39 -1.46 9.04 -21.24
CA GLY A 39 -2.37 9.18 -22.38
C GLY A 39 -3.64 8.35 -22.20
N HIS A 40 -3.54 7.16 -21.60
CA HIS A 40 -4.70 6.32 -21.32
C HIS A 40 -5.55 6.83 -20.16
N SER A 41 -4.93 7.29 -19.06
CA SER A 41 -5.64 7.93 -17.95
C SER A 41 -6.40 9.19 -18.41
N LYS A 42 -5.75 10.06 -19.21
CA LYS A 42 -6.39 11.24 -19.83
C LYS A 42 -7.56 10.84 -20.73
N TRP A 43 -7.39 9.79 -21.54
CA TRP A 43 -8.45 9.32 -22.43
C TRP A 43 -9.66 8.76 -21.66
N MET A 44 -9.44 8.00 -20.59
CA MET A 44 -10.51 7.46 -19.74
C MET A 44 -11.33 8.58 -19.12
N LEU A 45 -10.67 9.61 -18.56
CA LEU A 45 -11.31 10.81 -18.04
C LEU A 45 -12.08 11.56 -19.14
N ALA A 46 -11.45 11.84 -20.28
CA ALA A 46 -12.05 12.61 -21.37
C ALA A 46 -13.26 11.95 -22.05
N THR A 47 -13.40 10.63 -21.93
CA THR A 47 -14.48 9.85 -22.54
C THR A 47 -15.46 9.27 -21.52
N ASP A 48 -15.34 9.64 -20.25
CA ASP A 48 -16.16 9.16 -19.14
C ASP A 48 -16.29 7.62 -19.09
N THR A 49 -15.16 6.94 -19.33
CA THR A 49 -15.09 5.47 -19.40
C THR A 49 -14.01 4.90 -18.49
N PHE A 50 -14.10 3.61 -18.18
CA PHE A 50 -13.08 2.86 -17.43
C PHE A 50 -12.87 1.50 -18.10
N SER A 51 -11.75 1.35 -18.82
CA SER A 51 -11.52 0.21 -19.71
C SER A 51 -10.04 0.06 -20.06
N HIS A 52 -9.55 -1.18 -20.12
CA HIS A 52 -8.23 -1.50 -20.68
C HIS A 52 -8.17 -1.28 -22.21
N THR A 53 -9.32 -1.41 -22.89
CA THR A 53 -9.47 -1.09 -24.30
C THR A 53 -9.59 0.42 -24.47
N GLY A 54 -8.62 1.03 -25.15
CA GLY A 54 -8.50 2.46 -25.36
C GLY A 54 -9.15 2.95 -26.64
N SER A 55 -8.81 4.19 -27.02
CA SER A 55 -9.28 4.84 -28.25
C SER A 55 -9.12 3.94 -29.48
N GLY A 56 -10.15 3.89 -30.33
CA GLY A 56 -10.15 3.08 -31.55
C GLY A 56 -10.05 1.56 -31.33
N GLY A 57 -10.30 1.07 -30.11
CA GLY A 57 -10.15 -0.36 -29.78
C GLY A 57 -8.71 -0.77 -29.47
N SER A 58 -7.83 0.18 -29.16
CA SER A 58 -6.42 -0.09 -28.89
C SER A 58 -6.22 -0.90 -27.60
N THR A 59 -5.33 -1.89 -27.67
CA THR A 59 -4.84 -2.64 -26.50
C THR A 59 -3.73 -1.87 -25.78
N PRO A 60 -3.43 -2.19 -24.50
CA PRO A 60 -2.35 -1.53 -23.76
C PRO A 60 -1.00 -1.64 -24.47
N THR A 61 -0.65 -2.84 -24.94
CA THR A 61 0.59 -3.07 -25.70
C THR A 61 0.66 -2.24 -26.98
N GLN A 62 -0.46 -2.03 -27.68
CA GLN A 62 -0.49 -1.14 -28.85
C GLN A 62 -0.25 0.32 -28.48
N ARG A 63 -0.80 0.78 -27.34
CA ARG A 63 -0.54 2.14 -26.82
C ARG A 63 0.93 2.33 -26.43
N MET A 64 1.52 1.36 -25.73
CA MET A 64 2.96 1.36 -25.39
C MET A 64 3.83 1.48 -26.66
N LYS A 65 3.55 0.67 -27.68
CA LYS A 65 4.28 0.75 -28.97
C LYS A 65 4.06 2.07 -29.70
N ALA A 66 2.84 2.61 -29.65
CA ALA A 66 2.51 3.89 -30.28
C ALA A 66 3.23 5.06 -29.60
N ALA A 67 3.50 4.95 -28.30
CA ALA A 67 4.29 5.92 -27.53
C ALA A 67 5.80 5.82 -27.79
N GLY A 68 6.28 4.76 -28.45
CA GLY A 68 7.69 4.57 -28.80
C GLY A 68 8.34 3.32 -28.22
N TYR A 69 7.68 2.67 -27.25
CA TYR A 69 8.28 1.54 -26.53
C TYR A 69 8.57 0.38 -27.47
N THR A 70 9.85 0.04 -27.59
CA THR A 70 10.33 -0.95 -28.55
C THR A 70 10.27 -2.35 -27.95
N LEU A 71 9.39 -3.19 -28.48
CA LEU A 71 9.31 -4.61 -28.14
C LEU A 71 10.25 -5.43 -29.02
N ALA A 72 11.35 -5.91 -28.45
CA ALA A 72 12.35 -6.71 -29.16
C ALA A 72 12.84 -7.90 -28.32
N GLY A 73 13.20 -8.99 -29.00
CA GLY A 73 13.70 -10.20 -28.36
C GLY A 73 12.69 -10.82 -27.40
N SER A 74 13.13 -11.15 -26.19
CA SER A 74 12.25 -11.60 -25.10
C SER A 74 11.56 -10.40 -24.46
N TRP A 75 10.24 -10.30 -24.61
CA TRP A 75 9.44 -9.22 -24.06
C TRP A 75 8.20 -9.73 -23.32
N ALA A 76 7.67 -8.89 -22.44
CA ALA A 76 6.39 -9.06 -21.76
C ALA A 76 5.80 -7.69 -21.45
N THR A 77 4.47 -7.57 -21.43
CA THR A 77 3.77 -6.34 -21.06
C THR A 77 2.55 -6.64 -20.18
N GLY A 78 2.17 -5.72 -19.30
CA GLY A 78 0.96 -5.79 -18.48
C GLY A 78 0.39 -4.40 -18.23
N GLU A 79 -0.90 -4.32 -17.91
CA GLU A 79 -1.54 -3.06 -17.52
C GLU A 79 -2.42 -3.28 -16.29
N ASN A 80 -2.33 -2.36 -15.35
CA ASN A 80 -3.35 -2.15 -14.33
C ASN A 80 -4.00 -0.78 -14.53
N ILE A 81 -5.28 -0.67 -14.18
CA ILE A 81 -5.98 0.61 -14.09
C ILE A 81 -6.81 0.66 -12.81
N ALA A 82 -6.86 1.81 -12.17
CA ALA A 82 -7.74 2.07 -11.04
C ALA A 82 -8.20 3.53 -11.05
N TRP A 83 -9.31 3.78 -10.37
CA TRP A 83 -9.75 5.14 -10.09
C TRP A 83 -10.43 5.23 -8.73
N ALA A 84 -10.43 6.43 -8.16
CA ALA A 84 -11.12 6.77 -6.94
C ALA A 84 -11.56 8.23 -6.97
N THR A 85 -12.67 8.57 -6.31
CA THR A 85 -13.05 9.97 -6.11
C THR A 85 -12.01 10.66 -5.22
N THR A 86 -11.60 11.88 -5.59
CA THR A 86 -10.64 12.66 -4.81
C THR A 86 -11.33 13.35 -3.64
N ARG A 87 -10.66 13.44 -2.50
CA ARG A 87 -11.16 14.12 -1.29
C ARG A 87 -10.80 15.60 -1.24
N SER A 88 -9.76 15.99 -1.97
CA SER A 88 -9.22 17.34 -2.02
C SER A 88 -8.79 17.70 -3.45
N PRO A 89 -8.83 18.99 -3.85
CA PRO A 89 -8.31 19.42 -5.16
C PRO A 89 -6.77 19.42 -5.24
N THR A 90 -6.07 19.12 -4.14
CA THR A 90 -4.61 19.04 -4.07
C THR A 90 -4.17 18.00 -3.03
N GLY A 91 -2.89 17.61 -3.06
CA GLY A 91 -2.31 16.74 -2.02
C GLY A 91 -2.70 15.27 -2.14
N TYR A 92 -2.79 14.76 -3.37
CA TYR A 92 -3.34 13.44 -3.73
C TYR A 92 -2.58 12.20 -3.20
N ASN A 93 -1.69 12.34 -2.22
CA ASN A 93 -0.89 11.23 -1.67
C ASN A 93 -1.80 10.12 -1.13
N ASP A 94 -2.84 10.58 -0.45
CA ASP A 94 -3.88 9.81 0.19
C ASP A 94 -4.73 9.03 -0.84
N GLU A 95 -5.02 9.64 -2.01
CA GLU A 95 -5.62 8.97 -3.15
C GLU A 95 -4.67 7.98 -3.84
N ILE A 96 -3.38 8.31 -3.99
CA ILE A 96 -2.38 7.39 -4.56
C ILE A 96 -2.27 6.12 -3.70
N LEU A 97 -2.18 6.27 -2.38
CA LEU A 97 -2.12 5.15 -1.45
C LEU A 97 -3.40 4.29 -1.54
N LEU A 98 -4.58 4.93 -1.58
CA LEU A 98 -5.85 4.23 -1.77
C LEU A 98 -5.88 3.44 -3.08
N LEU A 99 -5.49 4.06 -4.20
CA LEU A 99 -5.46 3.42 -5.52
C LEU A 99 -4.51 2.23 -5.54
N HIS A 100 -3.30 2.40 -4.98
CA HIS A 100 -2.32 1.33 -4.86
C HIS A 100 -2.86 0.16 -4.03
N ASN A 101 -3.45 0.43 -2.87
CA ASN A 101 -4.05 -0.61 -2.01
C ASN A 101 -5.18 -1.35 -2.71
N ASN A 102 -6.04 -0.65 -3.45
CA ASN A 102 -7.10 -1.26 -4.25
C ASN A 102 -6.54 -2.20 -5.33
N LEU A 103 -5.44 -1.83 -5.97
CA LEU A 103 -4.74 -2.69 -6.93
C LEU A 103 -4.12 -3.91 -6.24
N MET A 104 -3.46 -3.74 -5.09
CA MET A 104 -2.86 -4.84 -4.33
C MET A 104 -3.88 -5.81 -3.72
N ASN A 105 -5.10 -5.35 -3.47
CA ASN A 105 -6.22 -6.18 -2.99
C ASN A 105 -6.98 -6.90 -4.12
N SER A 106 -6.72 -6.56 -5.38
CA SER A 106 -7.25 -7.27 -6.55
C SER A 106 -6.26 -8.34 -7.03
N PRO A 107 -6.61 -9.64 -6.98
CA PRO A 107 -5.66 -10.71 -7.35
C PRO A 107 -5.04 -10.56 -8.74
N GLY A 108 -5.81 -10.12 -9.73
CA GLY A 108 -5.32 -9.91 -11.10
C GLY A 108 -4.33 -8.75 -11.20
N HIS A 109 -4.62 -7.63 -10.54
CA HIS A 109 -3.74 -6.46 -10.56
C HIS A 109 -2.47 -6.68 -9.73
N ARG A 110 -2.62 -7.30 -8.54
CA ARG A 110 -1.50 -7.73 -7.70
C ARG A 110 -0.55 -8.66 -8.46
N ALA A 111 -1.08 -9.58 -9.27
CA ALA A 111 -0.26 -10.48 -10.07
C ALA A 111 0.64 -9.72 -11.06
N ASN A 112 0.16 -8.61 -11.65
CA ASN A 112 1.00 -7.74 -12.49
C ASN A 112 2.07 -7.01 -11.66
N ILE A 113 1.68 -6.38 -10.55
CA ILE A 113 2.59 -5.63 -9.67
C ILE A 113 3.73 -6.52 -9.16
N LEU A 114 3.43 -7.76 -8.79
CA LEU A 114 4.41 -8.71 -8.23
C LEU A 114 5.05 -9.61 -9.29
N ASN A 115 4.78 -9.41 -10.58
CA ASN A 115 5.38 -10.20 -11.63
C ASN A 115 6.88 -9.88 -11.74
N GLY A 116 7.72 -10.83 -11.29
CA GLY A 116 9.18 -10.70 -11.33
C GLY A 116 9.80 -10.70 -12.72
N ASN A 117 9.03 -10.97 -13.78
CA ASN A 117 9.50 -10.88 -15.16
C ASN A 117 9.55 -9.43 -15.66
N PHE A 118 8.74 -8.53 -15.11
CA PHE A 118 8.80 -7.10 -15.47
C PHE A 118 10.05 -6.43 -14.87
N ARG A 119 10.59 -5.46 -15.62
CA ARG A 119 11.78 -4.67 -15.27
C ARG A 119 11.52 -3.17 -15.33
N GLU A 120 10.53 -2.76 -16.09
CA GLU A 120 10.21 -1.36 -16.35
C GLU A 120 8.73 -1.11 -16.06
N VAL A 121 8.40 0.12 -15.72
CA VAL A 121 7.03 0.58 -15.56
C VAL A 121 6.86 1.99 -16.06
N GLY A 122 5.72 2.28 -16.65
CA GLY A 122 5.22 3.63 -16.86
C GLY A 122 3.99 3.86 -16.00
N LEU A 123 3.95 4.99 -15.31
CA LEU A 123 2.83 5.37 -14.47
C LEU A 123 2.20 6.63 -15.03
N GLY A 124 0.87 6.71 -14.98
CA GLY A 124 0.13 7.90 -15.39
C GLY A 124 -0.99 8.20 -14.41
N PHE A 125 -0.74 9.14 -13.51
CA PHE A 125 -1.75 9.60 -12.54
C PHE A 125 -2.38 10.92 -12.99
N GLU A 126 -3.69 10.89 -13.22
CA GLU A 126 -4.43 12.04 -13.76
C GLU A 126 -5.68 12.30 -12.94
N VAL A 127 -5.99 13.57 -12.73
CA VAL A 127 -7.21 13.99 -12.01
C VAL A 127 -8.12 14.75 -12.95
N GLY A 128 -9.40 14.37 -12.96
CA GLY A 128 -10.41 15.03 -13.79
C GLY A 128 -11.82 14.73 -13.31
N ASP A 129 -12.80 15.24 -14.05
CA ASP A 129 -14.20 14.85 -13.84
C ASP A 129 -14.42 13.42 -14.38
N TYR A 130 -15.04 12.59 -13.56
CA TYR A 130 -15.55 11.29 -13.95
C TYR A 130 -16.94 11.12 -13.35
N ARG A 131 -17.95 10.96 -14.21
CA ARG A 131 -19.36 10.85 -13.83
C ARG A 131 -19.84 11.97 -12.90
N GLY A 132 -19.36 13.20 -13.12
CA GLY A 132 -19.73 14.38 -12.33
C GLY A 132 -19.03 14.48 -10.97
N ARG A 133 -17.92 13.76 -10.76
CA ARG A 133 -17.11 13.82 -9.54
C ARG A 133 -15.64 13.96 -9.88
N SER A 134 -14.94 14.83 -9.15
CA SER A 134 -13.48 14.89 -9.20
C SER A 134 -12.90 13.53 -8.82
N SER A 135 -12.11 12.93 -9.71
CA SER A 135 -11.61 11.57 -9.57
C SER A 135 -10.17 11.47 -10.04
N GLY A 136 -9.35 10.73 -9.30
CA GLY A 136 -8.00 10.36 -9.67
C GLY A 136 -8.01 9.02 -10.40
N PHE A 137 -7.36 8.98 -11.55
CA PHE A 137 -7.17 7.80 -12.38
C PHE A 137 -5.69 7.44 -12.38
N VAL A 138 -5.40 6.15 -12.29
CA VAL A 138 -4.05 5.63 -12.49
C VAL A 138 -4.05 4.54 -13.54
N ALA A 139 -3.07 4.58 -14.43
CA ALA A 139 -2.67 3.48 -15.28
C ALA A 139 -1.22 3.09 -14.92
N GLU A 140 -0.98 1.79 -14.75
CA GLU A 140 0.34 1.21 -14.54
C GLU A 140 0.68 0.29 -15.73
N ASN A 141 1.62 0.71 -16.56
CA ASN A 141 2.06 -0.02 -17.74
C ASN A 141 3.38 -0.73 -17.44
N PHE A 142 3.32 -2.04 -17.20
CA PHE A 142 4.50 -2.84 -16.89
C PHE A 142 5.12 -3.43 -18.15
N ALA A 143 6.44 -3.51 -18.20
CA ALA A 143 7.11 -4.18 -19.30
C ALA A 143 8.45 -4.82 -18.96
N LYS A 144 8.88 -5.68 -19.88
CA LYS A 144 10.26 -6.08 -20.09
C LYS A 144 10.48 -6.12 -21.60
N THR A 145 11.60 -5.58 -22.06
CA THR A 145 12.09 -5.77 -23.43
C THR A 145 13.57 -6.16 -23.42
N GLY A 146 13.98 -7.02 -24.35
CA GLY A 146 15.37 -7.46 -24.46
C GLY A 146 15.99 -8.01 -23.17
N SER A 147 17.18 -7.51 -22.86
CA SER A 147 18.04 -7.99 -21.76
C SER A 147 18.49 -6.87 -20.80
N ASP A 148 18.00 -5.65 -20.98
CA ASP A 148 18.48 -4.50 -20.21
C ASP A 148 18.11 -4.62 -18.73
N LEU A 149 19.01 -4.10 -17.90
CA LEU A 149 18.94 -4.10 -16.45
C LEU A 149 19.14 -2.68 -15.97
N PHE A 150 18.53 -2.35 -14.85
CA PHE A 150 18.50 -0.98 -14.37
C PHE A 150 19.01 -0.91 -12.95
N LEU A 151 19.87 0.09 -12.71
CA LEU A 151 20.02 0.69 -11.40
C LEU A 151 18.99 1.81 -11.31
N THR A 152 18.05 1.67 -10.37
CA THR A 152 16.98 2.64 -10.11
C THR A 152 17.03 3.10 -8.66
N GLY A 153 16.35 4.19 -8.33
CA GLY A 153 16.17 4.64 -6.96
C GLY A 153 15.69 6.06 -6.88
N VAL A 154 15.61 6.57 -5.65
CA VAL A 154 15.20 7.95 -5.37
C VAL A 154 16.21 8.61 -4.43
N ALA A 155 16.51 9.88 -4.68
CA ALA A 155 17.26 10.72 -3.77
C ALA A 155 16.30 11.71 -3.10
N PHE A 156 16.26 11.73 -1.77
CA PHE A 156 15.34 12.57 -1.01
C PHE A 156 15.89 13.01 0.35
N ASP A 157 15.28 14.04 0.89
CA ASP A 157 15.54 14.63 2.21
C ASP A 157 14.39 14.22 3.12
N ASP A 158 14.62 13.25 4.02
CA ASP A 158 13.63 12.61 4.88
C ASP A 158 13.26 13.57 6.01
N LYS A 159 12.09 14.20 5.89
CA LYS A 159 11.68 15.30 6.78
C LYS A 159 11.00 14.80 8.03
N ASP A 160 10.41 13.62 8.01
CA ASP A 160 9.66 13.06 9.13
C ASP A 160 10.41 11.92 9.86
N GLY A 161 11.51 11.43 9.28
CA GLY A 161 12.43 10.47 9.87
C GLY A 161 12.02 9.01 9.68
N ASP A 162 11.09 8.73 8.77
CA ASP A 162 10.56 7.39 8.53
C ASP A 162 11.39 6.57 7.51
N ARG A 163 12.39 7.22 6.88
CA ARG A 163 13.30 6.69 5.85
C ARG A 163 12.60 6.24 4.56
N SER A 164 11.40 6.74 4.31
CA SER A 164 10.59 6.49 3.12
C SER A 164 10.45 7.78 2.32
N TYR A 165 10.20 7.65 1.02
CA TYR A 165 9.98 8.82 0.18
C TYR A 165 8.57 9.35 0.34
N ASP A 166 8.46 10.65 0.64
CA ASP A 166 7.21 11.37 0.48
C ASP A 166 7.22 12.40 -0.66
N PRO A 167 6.05 12.62 -1.30
CA PRO A 167 5.88 13.72 -2.24
C PRO A 167 6.31 15.07 -1.68
N GLY A 168 7.39 15.62 -2.24
CA GLY A 168 7.96 16.90 -1.84
C GLY A 168 9.34 16.82 -1.16
N GLU A 169 9.87 15.61 -0.99
CA GLU A 169 11.20 15.36 -0.41
C GLU A 169 12.30 15.16 -1.46
N GLY A 170 11.90 14.89 -2.70
CA GLY A 170 12.80 14.60 -3.82
C GLY A 170 13.88 15.66 -4.05
N LEU A 171 15.11 15.18 -4.27
CA LEU A 171 16.26 16.01 -4.59
C LEU A 171 16.54 15.99 -6.10
N SER A 172 16.21 17.11 -6.76
CA SER A 172 16.36 17.28 -8.21
C SER A 172 17.82 17.55 -8.65
N GLY A 173 18.19 17.04 -9.82
CA GLY A 173 19.39 17.45 -10.55
C GLY A 173 20.72 16.89 -10.02
N LEU A 174 20.68 16.01 -9.02
CA LEU A 174 21.85 15.27 -8.55
C LEU A 174 22.37 14.38 -9.67
N THR A 175 23.68 14.28 -9.81
CA THR A 175 24.37 13.47 -10.81
C THR A 175 24.69 12.12 -10.20
N ILE A 176 24.17 11.06 -10.81
CA ILE A 176 24.41 9.68 -10.41
C ILE A 176 25.38 9.07 -11.40
N THR A 177 26.54 8.65 -10.91
CA THR A 177 27.61 8.12 -11.74
C THR A 177 27.92 6.69 -11.32
N ALA A 178 27.70 5.73 -12.21
CA ALA A 178 28.07 4.34 -12.01
C ALA A 178 29.36 4.04 -12.80
N LYS A 179 30.47 3.84 -12.10
CA LYS A 179 31.76 3.47 -12.69
C LYS A 179 32.02 1.98 -12.50
N SER A 180 32.09 1.24 -13.59
CA SER A 180 32.45 -0.19 -13.58
C SER A 180 33.90 -0.42 -13.15
N SER A 181 34.20 -1.63 -12.70
CA SER A 181 35.57 -2.04 -12.35
C SER A 181 36.58 -1.93 -13.50
N THR A 182 36.12 -1.98 -14.75
CA THR A 182 36.94 -1.79 -15.96
C THR A 182 37.14 -0.31 -16.33
N GLY A 183 36.52 0.60 -15.59
CA GLY A 183 36.65 2.05 -15.75
C GLY A 183 35.62 2.70 -16.68
N THR A 184 34.70 1.95 -17.29
CA THR A 184 33.57 2.51 -18.04
C THR A 184 32.60 3.20 -17.08
N THR A 185 32.19 4.42 -17.43
CA THR A 185 31.31 5.26 -16.61
C THR A 185 29.98 5.47 -17.30
N PHE A 186 28.90 5.34 -16.54
CA PHE A 186 27.53 5.64 -16.92
C PHE A 186 27.00 6.74 -16.00
N THR A 187 26.22 7.68 -16.55
CA THR A 187 25.74 8.83 -15.78
C THR A 187 24.28 9.13 -16.10
N THR A 188 23.50 9.43 -15.07
CA THR A 188 22.15 10.01 -15.17
C THR A 188 22.01 11.16 -14.17
N LYS A 189 20.87 11.84 -14.19
CA LYS A 189 20.49 12.82 -13.17
C LYS A 189 19.19 12.43 -12.50
N THR A 190 19.06 12.78 -11.23
CA THR A 190 17.77 12.70 -10.56
C THR A 190 16.80 13.67 -11.22
N MET A 191 15.58 13.19 -11.41
CA MET A 191 14.43 13.97 -11.86
C MET A 191 13.95 14.89 -10.75
N THR A 192 12.98 15.76 -11.03
CA THR A 192 12.50 16.73 -10.03
C THR A 192 11.89 16.07 -8.80
N ALA A 193 11.24 14.92 -8.95
CA ALA A 193 10.74 14.13 -7.84
C ALA A 193 11.84 13.34 -7.10
N GLY A 194 13.12 13.42 -7.52
CA GLY A 194 14.26 12.74 -6.91
C GLY A 194 14.59 11.37 -7.52
N GLY A 195 13.68 10.76 -8.26
CA GLY A 195 13.89 9.47 -8.93
C GLY A 195 14.99 9.50 -9.99
N TYR A 196 15.63 8.37 -10.22
CA TYR A 196 16.59 8.20 -11.30
C TYR A 196 16.61 6.74 -11.79
N ASP A 197 16.95 6.57 -13.06
CA ASP A 197 17.11 5.26 -13.69
C ASP A 197 18.36 5.27 -14.57
N LEU A 198 19.10 4.16 -14.53
CA LEU A 198 20.34 3.99 -15.28
C LEU A 198 20.43 2.57 -15.81
N ALA A 199 20.37 2.43 -17.14
CA ALA A 199 20.58 1.15 -17.79
C ALA A 199 22.04 0.70 -17.66
N LEU A 200 22.26 -0.49 -17.12
CA LEU A 200 23.56 -1.10 -16.87
C LEU A 200 23.61 -2.53 -17.42
N LYS A 201 24.83 -3.03 -17.62
CA LYS A 201 25.08 -4.44 -17.92
C LYS A 201 25.49 -5.16 -16.63
N PRO A 202 25.49 -6.50 -16.59
CA PRO A 202 25.96 -7.22 -15.42
C PRO A 202 27.40 -6.81 -15.05
N GLY A 203 27.65 -6.53 -13.78
CA GLY A 203 28.94 -6.08 -13.30
C GLY A 203 28.88 -5.41 -11.93
N THR A 204 30.05 -5.09 -11.39
CA THR A 204 30.20 -4.33 -10.15
C THR A 204 30.54 -2.89 -10.47
N TYR A 205 29.81 -1.98 -9.82
CA TYR A 205 29.87 -0.54 -10.05
C TYR A 205 30.14 0.19 -8.74
N THR A 206 31.04 1.16 -8.79
CA THR A 206 31.13 2.23 -7.81
C THR A 206 30.14 3.32 -8.22
N VAL A 207 29.05 3.44 -7.48
CA VAL A 207 28.00 4.44 -7.70
C VAL A 207 28.27 5.65 -6.83
N THR A 208 28.38 6.83 -7.45
CA THR A 208 28.61 8.10 -6.78
C THR A 208 27.44 9.03 -7.00
N PHE A 209 26.88 9.56 -5.91
CA PHE A 209 25.91 10.65 -5.92
C PHE A 209 26.66 11.96 -5.70
N SER A 210 26.43 12.96 -6.55
CA SER A 210 27.07 14.26 -6.41
C SER A 210 26.21 15.38 -7.00
N GLY A 211 26.27 16.57 -6.43
CA GLY A 211 25.47 17.70 -6.90
C GLY A 211 25.52 18.87 -5.94
N ALA A 212 24.79 19.94 -6.27
CA ALA A 212 24.68 21.08 -5.40
C ALA A 212 23.93 20.69 -4.10
N GLY A 213 24.43 21.18 -2.96
CA GLY A 213 23.75 21.01 -1.68
C GLY A 213 23.95 19.67 -0.98
N ILE A 214 24.82 18.78 -1.50
CA ILE A 214 25.16 17.51 -0.84
C ILE A 214 26.67 17.27 -0.84
N GLU A 215 27.17 16.52 0.14
CA GLU A 215 28.50 15.93 0.02
C GLU A 215 28.45 14.70 -0.90
N ALA A 216 29.49 14.53 -1.72
CA ALA A 216 29.54 13.39 -2.63
C ALA A 216 29.61 12.08 -1.84
N SER A 217 28.66 11.19 -2.08
CA SER A 217 28.59 9.88 -1.41
C SER A 217 28.83 8.77 -2.43
N THR A 218 29.40 7.65 -1.98
CA THR A 218 29.69 6.52 -2.85
C THR A 218 29.25 5.20 -2.22
N ARG A 219 28.74 4.29 -3.05
CA ARG A 219 28.31 2.94 -2.72
C ARG A 219 28.77 1.96 -3.79
N THR A 220 29.09 0.73 -3.39
CA THR A 220 29.37 -0.33 -4.36
C THR A 220 28.09 -1.13 -4.61
N VAL A 221 27.74 -1.33 -5.87
CA VAL A 221 26.55 -2.09 -6.30
C VAL A 221 26.98 -3.18 -7.27
N SER A 222 26.42 -4.37 -7.12
CA SER A 222 26.57 -5.46 -8.09
C SER A 222 25.26 -5.69 -8.83
N VAL A 223 25.28 -5.47 -10.14
CA VAL A 223 24.16 -5.76 -11.04
C VAL A 223 24.37 -7.15 -11.62
N GLY A 224 23.48 -8.08 -11.29
CA GLY A 224 23.51 -9.47 -11.76
C GLY A 224 22.58 -9.68 -12.96
N SER A 225 21.52 -10.45 -12.76
CA SER A 225 20.47 -10.72 -13.75
C SER A 225 19.14 -9.99 -13.46
N LYS A 226 19.12 -9.18 -12.40
CA LYS A 226 17.98 -8.42 -11.89
C LYS A 226 18.31 -6.94 -11.80
N ASN A 227 17.29 -6.10 -11.90
CA ASN A 227 17.39 -4.69 -11.52
C ASN A 227 17.80 -4.56 -10.05
N VAL A 228 18.40 -3.41 -9.72
CA VAL A 228 18.84 -3.09 -8.37
C VAL A 228 18.31 -1.70 -8.00
N LYS A 229 17.79 -1.57 -6.78
CA LYS A 229 17.39 -0.28 -6.20
C LYS A 229 18.48 0.24 -5.29
N LEU A 230 18.81 1.52 -5.39
CA LEU A 230 19.71 2.21 -4.48
C LEU A 230 19.21 3.62 -4.21
N ASP A 231 18.78 3.88 -2.99
CA ASP A 231 18.30 5.21 -2.59
C ASP A 231 19.41 6.05 -1.96
N LEU A 232 19.24 7.37 -2.05
CA LEU A 232 20.02 8.33 -1.29
C LEU A 232 19.10 9.07 -0.33
N VAL A 233 19.18 8.72 0.96
CA VAL A 233 18.38 9.29 2.05
C VAL A 233 19.23 10.27 2.84
N ASP A 234 18.69 11.46 3.14
CA ASP A 234 19.31 12.51 3.98
C ASP A 234 20.74 12.97 3.61
N PRO A 235 21.04 13.24 2.34
CA PRO A 235 22.40 13.60 1.96
C PRO A 235 22.84 14.99 2.44
N LYS A 236 21.90 15.84 2.90
CA LYS A 236 22.19 17.17 3.47
C LYS A 236 22.65 17.11 4.93
N LEU A 237 22.34 16.03 5.65
CA LEU A 237 22.70 15.89 7.06
C LEU A 237 24.17 15.51 7.29
N GLY A 238 24.97 15.25 6.24
CA GLY A 238 26.43 15.13 6.32
C GLY A 238 26.94 14.24 7.48
N ALA A 239 27.03 12.93 7.24
CA ALA A 239 27.68 11.96 8.15
C ALA A 239 27.37 12.15 9.65
N VAL A 240 26.16 11.79 10.08
CA VAL A 240 25.86 11.60 11.50
C VAL A 240 25.32 10.19 11.74
N ALA A 241 26.16 9.42 12.44
CA ALA A 241 25.95 8.15 13.16
C ALA A 241 25.62 6.85 12.38
N ALA A 242 26.57 5.91 12.44
CA ALA A 242 26.33 4.47 12.33
C ALA A 242 25.69 3.92 13.61
N VAL A 243 24.65 3.07 13.50
CA VAL A 243 24.39 1.70 14.05
C VAL A 243 23.02 1.29 13.43
N HIS A 244 22.73 0.13 12.82
CA HIS A 244 22.88 -1.27 13.26
C HIS A 244 22.92 -2.28 12.11
N ASP A 245 23.38 -3.48 12.49
CA ASP A 245 23.88 -4.62 11.76
C ASP A 245 22.97 -5.29 10.71
N GLU A 246 23.64 -5.96 9.77
CA GLU A 246 23.12 -7.05 8.92
C GLU A 246 22.15 -7.99 9.67
N PRO A 247 21.03 -8.39 9.05
CA PRO A 247 20.46 -9.68 9.36
C PRO A 247 21.36 -10.78 8.80
N ALA A 248 21.77 -11.69 9.68
CA ALA A 248 22.58 -12.85 9.38
C ALA A 248 22.04 -13.67 8.19
N ALA A 249 22.96 -14.16 7.36
CA ALA A 249 22.70 -15.10 6.30
C ALA A 249 21.97 -16.35 6.84
N VAL A 250 20.77 -16.61 6.31
CA VAL A 250 20.07 -17.87 6.52
C VAL A 250 20.54 -18.84 5.43
N SER A 251 21.14 -19.94 5.85
CA SER A 251 21.62 -21.02 4.98
C SER A 251 20.45 -21.76 4.31
N ASP A 252 20.54 -21.92 2.98
CA ASP A 252 19.64 -22.74 2.15
C ASP A 252 19.54 -24.20 2.65
N PRO A 253 18.34 -24.81 2.66
CA PRO A 253 18.20 -26.24 2.58
C PRO A 253 18.15 -26.72 1.11
N ALA A 254 18.79 -27.88 0.89
CA ALA A 254 19.01 -28.57 -0.38
C ALA A 254 17.72 -28.85 -1.22
N PRO A 255 17.84 -29.03 -2.55
CA PRO A 255 16.72 -29.09 -3.47
C PRO A 255 15.92 -30.40 -3.36
N GLN A 256 14.60 -30.29 -3.17
CA GLN A 256 13.67 -31.40 -3.35
C GLN A 256 13.15 -31.43 -4.78
N GLN A 257 13.05 -32.65 -5.32
CA GLN A 257 12.82 -33.00 -6.71
C GLN A 257 11.36 -32.78 -7.14
N ASP A 258 11.17 -32.19 -8.33
CA ASP A 258 9.88 -32.12 -9.04
C ASP A 258 9.34 -33.51 -9.39
N PRO A 259 8.01 -33.72 -9.33
CA PRO A 259 7.34 -34.68 -10.18
C PRO A 259 6.70 -34.02 -11.41
N THR A 260 6.95 -34.66 -12.54
CA THR A 260 6.48 -34.41 -13.92
C THR A 260 4.94 -34.34 -14.05
N PRO A 261 4.38 -33.53 -14.97
CA PRO A 261 2.94 -33.29 -15.07
C PRO A 261 2.20 -34.42 -15.78
N THR A 262 1.01 -34.79 -15.28
CA THR A 262 0.03 -35.62 -16.00
C THR A 262 -1.26 -34.83 -16.21
N ALA A 263 -1.87 -35.03 -17.38
CA ALA A 263 -2.96 -34.23 -17.94
C ALA A 263 -4.38 -34.64 -17.48
N GLN A 264 -5.32 -33.73 -17.77
CA GLN A 264 -6.78 -33.87 -17.93
C GLN A 264 -7.67 -33.81 -16.67
N ALA A 265 -8.54 -32.79 -16.59
CA ALA A 265 -9.94 -32.77 -17.05
C ALA A 265 -10.75 -31.70 -16.29
N GLU A 266 -11.67 -31.01 -16.99
CA GLU A 266 -12.67 -30.11 -16.37
C GLU A 266 -13.56 -30.86 -15.37
N PRO A 267 -14.14 -30.14 -14.39
CA PRO A 267 -15.55 -30.33 -14.14
C PRO A 267 -16.36 -29.04 -13.93
N ALA A 268 -17.62 -29.12 -14.37
CA ALA A 268 -18.73 -28.22 -14.08
C ALA A 268 -19.23 -28.36 -12.60
N PRO A 269 -20.13 -27.49 -12.13
CA PRO A 269 -20.16 -27.00 -10.74
C PRO A 269 -21.02 -27.84 -9.78
N THR A 270 -20.72 -27.81 -8.47
CA THR A 270 -21.69 -27.48 -7.39
C THR A 270 -21.11 -27.62 -5.97
N THR A 271 -21.55 -26.67 -5.11
CA THR A 271 -21.82 -26.73 -3.65
C THR A 271 -20.68 -26.98 -2.64
N GLN A 272 -20.47 -25.97 -1.78
CA GLN A 272 -19.78 -26.07 -0.49
C GLN A 272 -20.58 -26.87 0.56
N PRO A 273 -19.89 -27.35 1.61
CA PRO A 273 -20.15 -26.79 2.94
C PRO A 273 -18.88 -26.40 3.72
N VAL A 274 -19.09 -25.51 4.70
CA VAL A 274 -18.12 -24.82 5.56
C VAL A 274 -17.74 -25.68 6.78
N SER A 275 -16.45 -25.82 7.11
CA SER A 275 -15.88 -25.84 8.49
C SER A 275 -14.37 -26.12 8.50
N GLY A 276 -13.62 -25.44 9.40
CA GLY A 276 -12.22 -25.75 9.72
C GLY A 276 -11.46 -24.60 10.40
N GLN A 277 -11.34 -24.66 11.73
CA GLN A 277 -10.59 -23.74 12.60
C GLN A 277 -9.06 -23.92 12.44
N PRO A 278 -8.22 -22.87 12.50
CA PRO A 278 -6.76 -23.04 12.43
C PRO A 278 -6.19 -23.51 13.78
N ALA A 279 -5.10 -24.28 13.71
CA ALA A 279 -4.38 -24.84 14.86
C ALA A 279 -3.62 -23.77 15.67
N SER A 280 -3.52 -23.99 16.98
CA SER A 280 -2.88 -23.12 17.96
C SER A 280 -1.35 -23.00 17.76
N GLY A 281 -0.84 -21.77 17.76
CA GLY A 281 0.60 -21.47 17.81
C GLY A 281 1.16 -20.62 16.66
N GLN A 282 0.32 -19.92 15.90
CA GLN A 282 0.77 -18.94 14.91
C GLN A 282 0.32 -17.53 15.31
N PRO A 283 1.14 -16.49 15.11
CA PRO A 283 0.71 -15.12 15.28
C PRO A 283 -0.41 -14.83 14.28
N VAL A 284 -1.63 -14.70 14.76
CA VAL A 284 -2.73 -14.15 13.96
C VAL A 284 -2.44 -12.67 13.74
N SER A 285 -2.62 -12.18 12.51
CA SER A 285 -2.56 -10.75 12.27
C SER A 285 -3.58 -10.04 13.16
N GLY A 286 -3.33 -8.78 13.54
CA GLY A 286 -4.28 -8.00 14.36
C GLY A 286 -5.70 -7.99 13.76
N SER A 287 -5.81 -8.09 12.44
CA SER A 287 -7.06 -8.21 11.69
C SER A 287 -7.76 -9.57 11.83
N GLU A 288 -7.02 -10.69 11.84
CA GLU A 288 -7.60 -12.03 12.05
C GLU A 288 -8.06 -12.23 13.50
N TRP A 289 -7.40 -11.61 14.47
CA TRP A 289 -7.85 -11.63 15.86
C TRP A 289 -9.14 -10.82 16.05
N LEU A 290 -9.24 -9.61 15.51
CA LEU A 290 -10.46 -8.78 15.59
C LEU A 290 -11.68 -9.52 15.02
N ALA A 291 -11.53 -10.10 13.83
CA ALA A 291 -12.58 -10.90 13.20
C ALA A 291 -12.95 -12.14 14.05
N ASN A 292 -11.98 -12.82 14.65
CA ASN A 292 -12.21 -13.96 15.54
C ASN A 292 -12.80 -13.57 16.90
N PHE A 293 -12.42 -12.43 17.47
CA PHE A 293 -12.86 -11.91 18.76
C PHE A 293 -14.34 -11.54 18.70
N PHE A 294 -14.75 -10.74 17.71
CA PHE A 294 -16.16 -10.40 17.50
C PHE A 294 -16.96 -11.57 16.94
N GLY A 295 -16.34 -12.44 16.12
CA GLY A 295 -16.99 -13.65 15.57
C GLY A 295 -17.34 -14.72 16.61
N LYS A 296 -16.61 -14.79 17.73
CA LYS A 296 -16.89 -15.73 18.84
C LYS A 296 -17.98 -15.26 19.81
N GLN A 297 -18.31 -13.97 19.86
CA GLN A 297 -19.30 -13.38 20.78
C GLN A 297 -20.75 -13.50 20.24
N GLY A 298 -21.08 -14.67 19.66
CA GLY A 298 -22.31 -14.92 18.91
C GLY A 298 -23.57 -14.32 19.54
N ALA A 299 -24.19 -13.41 18.77
CA ALA A 299 -25.54 -12.80 18.83
C ALA A 299 -25.53 -11.28 18.71
N ASN A 300 -24.44 -10.59 19.06
CA ASN A 300 -24.45 -9.11 19.15
C ASN A 300 -23.76 -8.37 17.98
N PHE A 301 -23.07 -9.09 17.08
CA PHE A 301 -22.28 -8.45 16.01
C PHE A 301 -22.34 -9.27 14.71
N ARG A 302 -23.45 -9.17 13.97
CA ARG A 302 -23.53 -9.66 12.58
C ARG A 302 -23.59 -8.47 11.62
N SER A 303 -22.94 -8.61 10.47
CA SER A 303 -23.03 -7.67 9.35
C SER A 303 -24.49 -7.32 9.03
N GLY A 304 -24.83 -6.03 9.15
CA GLY A 304 -26.12 -5.49 8.71
C GLY A 304 -27.29 -5.48 9.71
N GLN A 305 -27.06 -5.67 11.02
CA GLN A 305 -28.11 -5.40 12.04
C GLN A 305 -27.74 -4.25 12.98
N THR A 306 -28.74 -3.42 13.30
CA THR A 306 -28.72 -2.43 14.38
C THR A 306 -29.08 -3.09 15.71
N LEU A 307 -28.35 -2.78 16.78
CA LEU A 307 -28.65 -3.22 18.15
C LEU A 307 -29.92 -2.54 18.66
N ALA A 308 -31.07 -3.17 18.47
CA ALA A 308 -32.27 -2.91 19.26
C ALA A 308 -33.05 -4.22 19.39
N GLU A 309 -33.03 -4.81 20.57
CA GLU A 309 -34.24 -5.18 21.32
C GLU A 309 -33.85 -5.96 22.59
N HIS A 310 -34.25 -5.40 23.73
CA HIS A 310 -34.62 -6.20 24.88
C HIS A 310 -36.09 -5.84 25.16
N GLU A 311 -37.00 -6.77 24.89
CA GLU A 311 -38.42 -6.64 25.24
C GLU A 311 -38.58 -6.57 26.76
N GLU A 312 -39.49 -5.72 27.24
CA GLU A 312 -40.52 -6.11 28.21
C GLU A 312 -41.56 -5.00 28.44
N GLY A 313 -42.84 -5.39 28.45
CA GLY A 313 -43.79 -5.01 29.51
C GLY A 313 -44.55 -3.68 29.40
N GLU A 314 -45.87 -3.82 29.32
CA GLU A 314 -46.94 -2.82 29.48
C GLU A 314 -46.65 -1.60 30.39
N GLY A 315 -46.95 -0.38 29.90
CA GLY A 315 -47.13 0.80 30.76
C GLY A 315 -47.00 2.18 30.11
N THR A 316 -48.13 2.80 29.79
CA THR A 316 -48.47 4.26 29.72
C THR A 316 -47.52 5.27 29.03
N PRO A 317 -48.02 6.17 28.14
CA PRO A 317 -47.16 7.06 27.37
C PRO A 317 -46.77 8.34 28.13
N GLY A 318 -45.46 8.54 28.35
CA GLY A 318 -44.93 9.76 28.94
C GLY A 318 -43.41 9.80 29.06
N THR A 319 -42.76 10.53 28.14
CA THR A 319 -41.45 11.19 28.27
C THR A 319 -40.21 10.37 28.71
N ALA A 320 -39.47 9.83 27.73
CA ALA A 320 -38.00 9.88 27.69
C ALA A 320 -37.54 9.71 26.22
N LYS A 321 -36.87 10.74 25.67
CA LYS A 321 -36.07 10.59 24.44
C LYS A 321 -34.71 10.09 24.90
N GLU A 322 -34.43 8.81 24.74
CA GLU A 322 -33.06 8.29 24.87
C GLU A 322 -32.52 8.02 23.48
N SER A 323 -31.57 8.86 23.07
CA SER A 323 -30.78 8.69 21.86
C SER A 323 -29.65 7.72 22.15
N GLY A 324 -29.89 6.42 21.99
CA GLY A 324 -28.81 5.43 21.95
C GLY A 324 -28.01 5.60 20.67
N ALA A 325 -26.75 6.00 20.77
CA ALA A 325 -25.83 5.98 19.63
C ALA A 325 -25.59 4.52 19.21
N GLN A 326 -25.83 4.21 17.94
CA GLN A 326 -25.70 2.83 17.44
C GLN A 326 -24.25 2.57 17.01
N VAL A 327 -23.71 1.40 17.35
CA VAL A 327 -22.43 0.89 16.85
C VAL A 327 -22.72 -0.25 15.86
N ALA A 328 -22.11 -0.22 14.69
CA ALA A 328 -22.25 -1.19 13.61
C ALA A 328 -20.88 -1.67 13.12
N LEU A 329 -20.87 -2.77 12.36
CA LEU A 329 -19.69 -3.27 11.68
C LEU A 329 -19.91 -3.24 10.17
N GLU A 330 -19.02 -2.57 9.43
CA GLU A 330 -18.94 -2.65 7.97
C GLU A 330 -17.62 -3.32 7.58
N GLY A 331 -17.69 -4.61 7.24
CA GLY A 331 -16.50 -5.43 7.03
C GLY A 331 -15.70 -5.57 8.33
N ASP A 332 -14.44 -5.17 8.29
CA ASP A 332 -13.49 -5.25 9.41
C ASP A 332 -13.44 -3.98 10.26
N ASN A 333 -14.31 -3.00 9.99
CA ASN A 333 -14.33 -1.69 10.65
C ASN A 333 -15.50 -1.55 11.63
N ILE A 334 -15.23 -0.93 12.78
CA ILE A 334 -16.26 -0.44 13.71
C ILE A 334 -16.76 0.91 13.19
N VAL A 335 -18.05 1.00 12.93
CA VAL A 335 -18.73 2.18 12.38
C VAL A 335 -19.79 2.64 13.37
N PHE A 336 -19.95 3.94 13.57
CA PHE A 336 -21.02 4.49 14.41
C PHE A 336 -22.09 5.12 13.52
N PRO A 337 -23.11 4.38 13.08
CA PRO A 337 -24.17 4.97 12.28
C PRO A 337 -24.91 6.02 13.10
N GLN A 338 -24.80 7.27 12.65
CA GLN A 338 -25.51 8.45 13.16
C GLN A 338 -25.04 8.94 14.54
N LEU A 339 -23.80 9.40 14.64
CA LEU A 339 -23.45 10.41 15.63
C LEU A 339 -23.69 11.79 15.02
N GLY A 340 -24.82 12.39 15.37
CA GLY A 340 -25.00 13.83 15.15
C GLY A 340 -23.91 14.59 15.91
N ASN A 341 -23.54 15.77 15.42
CA ASN A 341 -22.39 16.58 15.87
C ASN A 341 -22.44 17.09 17.33
N ALA A 342 -23.14 16.42 18.25
CA ALA A 342 -23.28 16.79 19.64
C ALA A 342 -22.31 16.00 20.53
N ARG A 343 -21.41 16.73 21.20
CA ARG A 343 -20.38 16.21 22.12
C ARG A 343 -20.87 15.17 23.12
N GLY A 344 -22.08 15.33 23.67
CA GLY A 344 -22.65 14.36 24.62
C GLY A 344 -22.95 12.99 24.01
N GLN A 345 -23.32 12.92 22.72
CA GLN A 345 -23.60 11.64 22.04
C GLN A 345 -22.31 10.87 21.75
N LEU A 346 -21.19 11.59 21.56
CA LEU A 346 -19.87 11.00 21.40
C LEU A 346 -19.36 10.44 22.74
N ASP A 347 -19.53 11.18 23.83
CA ASP A 347 -19.19 10.72 25.18
C ASP A 347 -19.98 9.44 25.54
N ASP A 348 -21.30 9.43 25.27
CA ASP A 348 -22.15 8.25 25.49
C ASP A 348 -21.72 7.04 24.63
N ALA A 349 -21.33 7.27 23.37
CA ALA A 349 -20.84 6.21 22.48
C ALA A 349 -19.49 5.65 22.93
N ILE A 350 -18.59 6.51 23.45
CA ILE A 350 -17.32 6.09 24.05
C ILE A 350 -17.57 5.19 25.26
N GLU A 351 -18.48 5.59 26.14
CA GLU A 351 -18.83 4.80 27.32
C GLU A 351 -19.42 3.44 26.94
N GLN A 352 -20.28 3.40 25.92
CA GLN A 352 -20.92 2.16 25.49
C GLN A 352 -19.93 1.18 24.82
N VAL A 353 -18.95 1.68 24.07
CA VAL A 353 -17.87 0.86 23.49
C VAL A 353 -16.94 0.36 24.59
N ARG A 354 -16.55 1.23 25.52
CA ARG A 354 -15.74 0.88 26.71
C ARG A 354 -16.40 -0.25 27.50
N ASP A 355 -17.70 -0.14 27.76
CA ASP A 355 -18.43 -1.11 28.58
C ASP A 355 -18.66 -2.44 27.84
N SER A 356 -18.87 -2.39 26.52
CA SER A 356 -19.00 -3.57 25.66
C SER A 356 -17.68 -4.36 25.58
N VAL A 357 -16.56 -3.66 25.36
CA VAL A 357 -15.21 -4.26 25.36
C VAL A 357 -14.87 -4.82 26.76
N SER A 358 -15.15 -4.05 27.82
CA SER A 358 -14.88 -4.48 29.20
C SER A 358 -15.68 -5.71 29.62
N THR A 359 -16.93 -5.81 29.16
CA THR A 359 -17.81 -6.97 29.42
C THR A 359 -17.37 -8.18 28.62
N ALA A 360 -16.97 -7.99 27.35
CA ALA A 360 -16.45 -9.06 26.50
C ALA A 360 -15.16 -9.68 27.06
N LEU A 361 -14.23 -8.85 27.55
CA LEU A 361 -12.97 -9.30 28.15
C LEU A 361 -13.18 -9.99 29.51
N ALA A 362 -14.09 -9.47 30.34
CA ALA A 362 -14.47 -10.14 31.60
C ALA A 362 -15.11 -11.52 31.37
N THR A 363 -15.87 -11.68 30.28
CA THR A 363 -16.50 -12.95 29.89
C THR A 363 -15.48 -13.94 29.30
N ALA A 364 -14.42 -13.44 28.66
CA ALA A 364 -13.31 -14.24 28.13
C ALA A 364 -12.31 -14.70 29.21
N GLY A 365 -12.41 -14.16 30.43
CA GLY A 365 -11.47 -14.44 31.52
C GLY A 365 -10.14 -13.69 31.43
N ASP A 366 -10.02 -12.74 30.50
CA ASP A 366 -8.83 -11.93 30.27
C ASP A 366 -8.81 -10.69 31.17
N PRO A 367 -7.62 -10.24 31.65
CA PRO A 367 -7.52 -9.04 32.46
C PRO A 367 -7.93 -7.81 31.66
N LYS A 368 -8.72 -6.92 32.31
CA LYS A 368 -9.22 -5.69 31.68
C LYS A 368 -8.04 -4.81 31.21
N PRO A 369 -8.11 -4.20 30.02
CA PRO A 369 -7.12 -3.22 29.58
C PRO A 369 -7.18 -1.98 30.46
N SER A 370 -6.02 -1.44 30.84
CA SER A 370 -5.95 -0.12 31.44
C SER A 370 -5.96 0.92 30.33
N PHE A 371 -7.11 1.57 30.13
CA PHE A 371 -7.22 2.67 29.18
C PHE A 371 -6.90 4.00 29.90
N ASP A 372 -5.96 4.79 29.38
CA ASP A 372 -5.64 6.12 29.89
C ASP A 372 -6.53 7.18 29.25
N TRP A 373 -7.64 7.49 29.91
CA TRP A 373 -8.67 8.37 29.38
C TRP A 373 -8.37 9.87 29.54
N ALA A 374 -7.31 10.26 30.26
CA ALA A 374 -6.98 11.66 30.50
C ALA A 374 -6.55 12.39 29.22
N GLU A 375 -5.99 11.67 28.24
CA GLU A 375 -5.56 12.21 26.95
C GLU A 375 -6.74 12.54 26.01
N TYR A 376 -7.94 12.00 26.29
CA TYR A 376 -9.11 12.09 25.42
C TYR A 376 -10.00 13.31 25.69
N ALA A 377 -9.89 13.93 26.88
CA ALA A 377 -10.70 15.10 27.27
C ALA A 377 -10.50 16.34 26.37
N HIS A 378 -9.44 16.36 25.57
CA HIS A 378 -9.08 17.45 24.65
C HIS A 378 -9.46 17.21 23.19
N THR A 379 -9.97 16.04 22.83
CA THR A 379 -10.47 15.81 21.47
C THR A 379 -11.75 16.61 21.25
N GLN A 380 -11.78 17.46 20.22
CA GLN A 380 -12.98 18.21 19.87
C GLN A 380 -14.03 17.25 19.31
N ALA A 381 -15.31 17.59 19.54
CA ALA A 381 -16.49 16.75 19.29
C ALA A 381 -16.81 16.42 17.82
N GLY A 382 -15.81 16.35 16.94
CA GLY A 382 -15.98 16.14 15.50
C GLY A 382 -15.14 15.01 14.91
N ASP A 383 -14.33 14.31 15.69
CA ASP A 383 -13.34 13.37 15.16
C ASP A 383 -13.57 11.94 15.69
N ALA A 384 -14.80 11.45 15.49
CA ALA A 384 -15.20 10.09 15.85
C ALA A 384 -14.30 9.04 15.16
N ASP A 385 -13.78 9.34 13.97
CA ASP A 385 -12.88 8.46 13.22
C ASP A 385 -11.46 8.44 13.80
N ALA A 386 -10.93 9.58 14.24
CA ALA A 386 -9.63 9.65 14.93
C ALA A 386 -9.67 8.95 16.28
N LEU A 387 -10.81 9.05 16.96
CA LEU A 387 -11.08 8.35 18.21
C LEU A 387 -11.21 6.84 18.00
N ALA A 388 -11.91 6.40 16.95
CA ALA A 388 -12.03 4.99 16.57
C ALA A 388 -10.67 4.38 16.19
N ALA A 389 -9.85 5.10 15.42
CA ALA A 389 -8.50 4.67 15.06
C ALA A 389 -7.60 4.47 16.29
N LYS A 390 -7.62 5.43 17.24
CA LYS A 390 -6.87 5.31 18.50
C LYS A 390 -7.36 4.17 19.40
N LEU A 391 -8.67 3.90 19.41
CA LEU A 391 -9.23 2.79 20.16
C LEU A 391 -8.79 1.44 19.59
N ILE A 392 -8.77 1.32 18.26
CA ILE A 392 -8.27 0.14 17.54
C ILE A 392 -6.78 -0.08 17.80
N GLU A 393 -5.99 1.00 17.84
CA GLU A 393 -4.57 0.96 18.16
C GLU A 393 -4.31 0.44 19.58
N GLN A 394 -5.04 0.95 20.59
CA GLN A 394 -4.88 0.49 21.98
C GLN A 394 -5.35 -0.95 22.22
N LEU A 395 -6.42 -1.38 21.54
CA LEU A 395 -6.87 -2.78 21.57
C LEU A 395 -5.81 -3.71 20.95
N SER A 396 -5.18 -3.26 19.87
CA SER A 396 -4.10 -4.00 19.20
C SER A 396 -2.86 -4.10 20.10
N ALA A 397 -2.51 -3.00 20.80
CA ALA A 397 -1.38 -2.98 21.73
C ALA A 397 -1.59 -3.88 22.96
N HIS A 398 -2.80 -3.89 23.54
CA HIS A 398 -3.14 -4.76 24.68
C HIS A 398 -3.14 -6.24 24.29
N ASN A 399 -3.58 -6.59 23.08
CA ASN A 399 -3.49 -7.97 22.59
C ASN A 399 -2.03 -8.43 22.48
N ASN A 400 -1.14 -7.56 21.98
CA ASN A 400 0.28 -7.88 21.88
C ASN A 400 0.95 -8.07 23.24
N SER A 401 0.53 -7.34 24.28
CA SER A 401 1.08 -7.51 25.63
C SER A 401 0.57 -8.79 26.31
N VAL A 402 -0.70 -9.15 26.16
CA VAL A 402 -1.27 -10.39 26.70
C VAL A 402 -0.64 -11.63 26.03
N ILE A 403 -0.37 -11.57 24.72
CA ILE A 403 0.33 -12.65 24.00
C ILE A 403 1.79 -12.79 24.50
N ALA A 404 2.46 -11.68 24.80
CA ALA A 404 3.83 -11.69 25.33
C ALA A 404 3.90 -12.29 26.74
N ASP A 405 2.93 -11.99 27.62
CA ASP A 405 2.85 -12.54 28.98
C ASP A 405 2.44 -14.02 29.01
N GLN A 406 1.74 -14.52 27.99
CA GLN A 406 1.39 -15.95 27.85
C GLN A 406 2.50 -16.80 27.21
N ALA A 407 3.48 -16.16 26.57
CA ALA A 407 4.64 -16.80 25.94
C ALA A 407 5.88 -16.87 26.85
N ALA A 408 5.82 -16.26 28.04
CA ALA A 408 6.81 -16.32 29.12
C ALA A 408 6.37 -17.32 30.20
#